data_AF-A0A534N1Z2-F1
#
_entry.id   AF-A0A534N1Z2-F1
#
_cell.length_a   1.000
_cell.length_b   1.000
_cell.length_c   1.000
_cell.angle_alpha   90.00
_cell.angle_beta   90.00
_cell.angle_gamma   90.00
#
_symmetry.space_group_name_H-M   'P 1'
#
loop_
_entity.id
_entity.type
_entity.pdbx_description
1 polymer ?
#
loop_
_entity_poly.entity_id
_entity_poly.type
_entity_poly.pdbx_seq_one_letter_code
_entity_poly.pdbx_strand_id
1 'polypeptide(L)'
;EIVSEGLDFYVRHLMRKWDLPLPLRTNHAVFEEGRIRIEYPWADATCTLCGTCKLLRLFQLRTEGFRMAYVGDGHSDLCPAVEADVVFAKRELADLCAV
;
A
#
# COMPACT_ATOMS: atom_id res chain seq x y z
N GLU A 1 4.22 -7.56 -5.18
CA GLU A 1 3.13 -7.48 -4.19
C GLU A 1 2.38 -6.17 -4.41
N ILE A 2 1.08 -6.12 -4.13
CA ILE A 2 0.29 -4.88 -4.08
C ILE A 2 0.05 -4.53 -2.61
N VAL A 3 0.43 -3.31 -2.21
CA VAL A 3 0.17 -2.77 -0.88
C VAL A 3 -0.68 -1.51 -1.03
N SER A 4 -1.90 -1.52 -0.53
CA SER A 4 -2.91 -0.49 -0.82
C SER A 4 -3.67 -0.08 0.42
N GLU A 5 -3.91 1.21 0.60
CA GLU A 5 -4.81 1.74 1.65
C GLU A 5 -6.29 1.66 1.26
N GLY A 6 -6.58 1.04 0.12
CA GLY A 6 -7.94 0.74 -0.29
C GLY A 6 -8.63 -0.33 0.55
N LEU A 7 -9.79 -0.79 0.06
CA LEU A 7 -10.57 -1.86 0.66
C LEU A 7 -10.56 -3.10 -0.22
N ASP A 8 -10.38 -4.25 0.41
CA ASP A 8 -10.20 -5.53 -0.25
C ASP A 8 -11.30 -5.89 -1.24
N PHE A 9 -12.57 -5.56 -0.98
CA PHE A 9 -13.67 -5.94 -1.87
C PHE A 9 -13.51 -5.39 -3.29
N TYR A 10 -13.11 -4.12 -3.44
CA TYR A 10 -12.92 -3.52 -4.77
C TYR A 10 -11.52 -3.79 -5.33
N VAL A 11 -10.49 -3.82 -4.48
CA VAL A 11 -9.12 -4.11 -4.95
C VAL A 11 -9.04 -5.53 -5.50
N ARG A 12 -9.61 -6.52 -4.79
CA ARG A 12 -9.67 -7.91 -5.28
C ARG A 12 -10.53 -8.04 -6.53
N HIS A 13 -11.62 -7.28 -6.65
CA HIS A 13 -12.42 -7.26 -7.87
C HIS A 13 -11.59 -6.78 -9.08
N LEU A 14 -10.85 -5.68 -8.93
CA LEU A 14 -9.99 -5.15 -9.99
C LEU A 14 -8.86 -6.12 -10.36
N MET A 15 -8.20 -6.71 -9.36
CA MET A 15 -7.15 -7.71 -9.60
C MET A 15 -7.65 -8.91 -10.37
N ARG A 16 -8.86 -9.42 -10.07
CA ARG A 16 -9.48 -10.52 -10.85
C ARG A 16 -9.81 -10.10 -12.27
N LYS A 17 -10.37 -8.90 -12.45
CA LYS A 17 -10.72 -8.38 -13.78
C LYS A 17 -9.50 -8.30 -14.70
N TRP A 18 -8.31 -8.06 -14.13
CA TRP A 18 -7.07 -7.81 -14.88
C TRP A 18 -6.11 -9.00 -14.84
N ASP A 19 -6.55 -10.15 -14.30
CA ASP A 19 -5.74 -11.36 -14.13
C ASP A 19 -4.38 -11.11 -13.47
N LEU A 20 -4.40 -10.46 -12.31
CA LEU A 20 -3.20 -10.11 -11.54
C LEU A 20 -3.00 -11.07 -10.35
N PRO A 21 -2.21 -12.16 -10.50
CA PRO A 21 -1.97 -13.15 -9.45
C PRO A 21 -0.88 -12.68 -8.46
N LEU A 22 -1.04 -11.49 -7.89
CA LEU A 22 -0.07 -10.90 -6.96
C LEU A 22 -0.55 -11.00 -5.50
N PRO A 23 0.35 -11.12 -4.51
CA PRO A 23 0.00 -10.93 -3.10
C PRO A 23 -0.61 -9.54 -2.90
N LEU A 24 -1.62 -9.45 -2.02
CA LEU A 24 -2.33 -8.21 -1.68
C LEU A 24 -2.31 -7.97 -0.16
N ARG A 25 -1.81 -6.81 0.25
CA ARG A 25 -1.99 -6.23 1.58
C ARG A 25 -2.85 -4.98 1.47
N THR A 26 -4.01 -4.99 2.10
CA THR A 26 -4.95 -3.86 2.07
C THR A 26 -5.91 -3.91 3.25
N ASN A 27 -6.67 -2.84 3.48
CA ASN A 27 -7.65 -2.81 4.56
C ASN A 27 -8.81 -3.76 4.25
N HIS A 28 -9.43 -4.32 5.28
CA HIS A 28 -10.52 -5.28 5.14
C HIS A 28 -11.86 -4.60 5.44
N ALA A 29 -12.80 -4.69 4.50
CA ALA A 29 -14.16 -4.19 4.71
C ALA A 29 -15.06 -5.32 5.22
N VAL A 30 -15.65 -5.13 6.40
CA VAL A 30 -16.63 -6.03 6.99
C VAL A 30 -18.01 -5.42 6.86
N PHE A 31 -18.93 -6.16 6.23
CA PHE A 31 -20.30 -5.73 5.98
C PHE A 31 -21.23 -6.41 6.99
N GLU A 32 -21.78 -5.63 7.92
CA GLU A 32 -22.63 -6.10 9.02
C GLU A 32 -23.87 -5.21 9.10
N GLU A 33 -25.07 -5.79 8.96
CA GLU A 33 -26.36 -5.13 9.23
C GLU A 33 -26.53 -3.73 8.60
N GLY A 34 -26.12 -3.57 7.33
CA GLY A 34 -26.22 -2.28 6.61
C GLY A 34 -25.15 -1.25 6.99
N ARG A 35 -24.17 -1.64 7.80
CA ARG A 35 -22.98 -0.86 8.14
C ARG A 35 -21.73 -1.48 7.51
N ILE A 36 -20.73 -0.64 7.32
CA ILE A 36 -19.39 -1.07 6.92
C ILE A 36 -18.45 -0.73 8.07
N ARG A 37 -17.75 -1.74 8.56
CA ARG A 37 -16.65 -1.62 9.52
C ARG A 37 -15.35 -1.90 8.78
N ILE A 38 -14.34 -1.06 9.01
CA ILE A 38 -13.03 -1.21 8.38
C ILE A 38 -12.07 -1.78 9.41
N GLU A 39 -11.39 -2.85 9.04
CA GLU A 39 -10.29 -3.43 9.80
C GLU A 39 -8.95 -3.09 9.12
N TYR A 40 -7.94 -2.87 9.95
CA TYR A 40 -6.60 -2.44 9.54
C TYR A 40 -5.55 -3.50 9.88
N PRO A 41 -5.59 -4.70 9.27
CA PRO A 41 -4.71 -5.82 9.64
C PRO A 41 -3.23 -5.56 9.35
N TRP A 42 -2.91 -4.52 8.58
CA TRP A 42 -1.56 -4.13 8.19
C TRP A 42 -1.18 -2.73 8.69
N ALA A 43 -1.87 -2.24 9.72
CA ALA A 43 -1.50 -1.01 10.38
C ALA A 43 -0.16 -1.17 11.12
N ASP A 44 0.58 -0.08 11.22
CA ASP A 44 1.71 0.01 12.12
C ASP A 44 1.25 0.72 13.40
N ALA A 45 1.58 0.17 14.57
CA ALA A 45 1.15 0.73 15.86
C ALA A 45 1.76 2.12 16.14
N THR A 46 2.82 2.49 15.42
CA THR A 46 3.47 3.80 15.54
C THR A 46 3.05 4.79 14.44
N CYS A 47 2.35 4.34 13.39
CA CYS A 47 1.77 5.18 12.34
C CYS A 47 0.31 5.51 12.66
N THR A 48 0.00 6.80 12.85
CA THR A 48 -1.39 7.28 12.98
C THR A 48 -1.97 7.83 11.67
N LEU A 49 -1.17 7.82 10.60
CA LEU A 49 -1.52 8.42 9.31
C LEU A 49 -2.16 7.43 8.33
N CYS A 50 -1.98 6.14 8.56
CA CYS A 50 -2.14 5.11 7.54
C CYS A 50 -2.92 3.89 8.05
N GLY A 51 -3.84 3.37 7.24
CA GLY A 51 -4.56 2.13 7.57
C GLY A 51 -3.74 0.88 7.25
N THR A 52 -3.15 0.85 6.05
CA THR A 52 -2.18 -0.16 5.64
C THR A 52 -0.83 0.54 5.52
N CYS A 53 0.10 0.25 6.43
CA CYS A 53 1.39 0.92 6.49
C CYS A 53 2.34 0.38 5.41
N LYS A 54 2.47 1.10 4.29
CA LYS A 54 3.35 0.73 3.17
C LYS A 54 4.82 0.72 3.57
N LEU A 55 5.24 1.65 4.43
CA LEU A 55 6.61 1.74 4.91
C LEU A 55 6.99 0.56 5.81
N LEU A 56 6.10 0.14 6.71
CA LEU A 56 6.32 -1.06 7.54
C LEU A 56 6.59 -2.27 6.66
N ARG A 57 5.79 -2.46 5.59
CA ARG A 57 6.01 -3.59 4.69
C ARG A 57 7.35 -3.50 3.95
N LEU A 58 7.75 -2.30 3.51
CA LEU A 58 9.05 -2.08 2.89
C LEU A 58 10.18 -2.49 3.84
N PHE A 59 10.13 -2.09 5.11
CA PHE A 59 11.16 -2.45 6.08
C PHE A 59 11.18 -3.95 6.39
N GLN A 60 10.04 -4.62 6.49
CA GLN A 60 9.98 -6.08 6.63
C GLN A 60 10.73 -6.77 5.48
N LEU A 61 10.45 -6.39 4.23
CA LEU A 61 11.15 -6.94 3.06
C LEU A 61 12.66 -6.61 3.08
N ARG A 62 13.04 -5.41 3.49
CA ARG A 62 14.46 -5.05 3.65
C ARG A 62 15.15 -5.94 4.70
N THR A 63 14.51 -6.22 5.84
CA THR A 63 15.06 -7.12 6.86
C THR A 63 15.19 -8.57 6.37
N GLU A 64 14.35 -8.97 5.42
CA GLU A 64 14.44 -10.26 4.72
C GLU A 64 15.55 -10.26 3.63
N GLY A 65 16.25 -9.13 3.40
CA GLY A 65 17.37 -9.02 2.46
C GLY A 65 16.99 -8.59 1.04
N PHE A 66 15.75 -8.16 0.82
CA PHE A 66 15.31 -7.69 -0.49
C PHE A 66 15.77 -6.26 -0.80
N ARG A 67 15.99 -5.98 -2.09
CA ARG A 67 16.04 -4.62 -2.64
C ARG A 67 14.65 -4.20 -3.11
N MET A 68 14.34 -2.93 -2.97
CA MET A 68 12.99 -2.39 -3.07
C MET A 68 12.84 -1.49 -4.30
N ALA A 69 12.09 -1.98 -5.29
CA ALA A 69 11.50 -1.13 -6.32
C ALA A 69 10.06 -0.79 -5.91
N TYR A 70 9.73 0.50 -5.87
CA TYR A 70 8.43 1.01 -5.46
C TYR A 70 7.74 1.74 -6.60
N VAL A 71 6.43 1.55 -6.75
CA VAL A 71 5.60 2.20 -7.78
C VAL A 71 4.43 2.88 -7.08
N GLY A 72 4.25 4.18 -7.31
CA GLY A 72 3.21 4.98 -6.66
C GLY A 72 2.92 6.28 -7.40
N ASP A 73 1.92 7.02 -6.93
CA ASP A 73 1.49 8.24 -7.62
C ASP A 73 0.98 9.39 -6.75
N GLY A 74 0.68 9.15 -5.47
CA GLY A 74 0.08 10.15 -4.61
C GLY A 74 0.82 10.39 -3.31
N HIS A 75 0.38 11.39 -2.56
CA HIS A 75 0.92 11.76 -1.26
C HIS A 75 1.09 10.59 -0.27
N SER A 76 0.15 9.63 -0.25
CA SER A 76 0.20 8.45 0.65
C SER A 76 1.40 7.52 0.41
N ASP A 77 2.12 7.74 -0.69
CA ASP A 77 3.25 6.92 -1.12
C ASP A 77 4.60 7.58 -0.81
N LEU A 78 4.60 8.76 -0.18
CA LEU A 78 5.82 9.50 0.14
C LEU A 78 6.74 8.72 1.09
N CYS A 79 6.18 8.18 2.18
CA CYS A 79 6.95 7.42 3.17
C CYS A 79 7.75 6.25 2.55
N PRO A 80 7.14 5.33 1.78
CA PRO A 80 7.91 4.27 1.13
C PRO A 80 8.77 4.77 -0.04
N ALA A 81 8.41 5.85 -0.73
CA ALA A 81 9.22 6.39 -1.83
C ALA A 81 10.56 6.95 -1.35
N VAL A 82 10.59 7.64 -0.20
CA VAL A 82 11.84 8.14 0.41
C VAL A 82 12.80 6.99 0.75
N GLU A 83 12.25 5.85 1.14
CA GLU A 83 13.04 4.72 1.63
C GLU A 83 13.37 3.69 0.56
N ALA A 84 12.65 3.63 -0.57
CA ALA A 84 12.90 2.62 -1.60
C ALA A 84 14.23 2.83 -2.34
N ASP A 85 14.84 1.74 -2.82
CA ASP A 85 16.09 1.80 -3.60
C ASP A 85 15.85 2.36 -5.01
N VAL A 86 14.68 2.07 -5.59
CA VAL A 86 14.25 2.58 -6.89
C VAL A 86 12.78 2.97 -6.81
N VAL A 87 12.43 4.16 -7.31
CA VAL A 87 11.05 4.66 -7.33
C VAL A 87 10.61 4.90 -8.78
N PHE A 88 9.47 4.32 -9.14
CA PHE A 88 8.71 4.65 -10.35
C PHE A 88 7.52 5.50 -9.94
N ALA A 89 7.72 6.82 -9.94
CA ALA A 89 6.71 7.79 -9.57
C ALA A 89 6.00 8.36 -10.80
N LYS A 90 4.73 8.75 -10.63
CA LYS A 90 4.00 9.61 -11.56
C LYS A 90 3.19 10.65 -10.78
N ARG A 91 2.60 11.63 -11.48
CA ARG A 91 1.73 12.66 -10.90
C ARG A 91 2.42 13.37 -9.71
N GLU A 92 1.68 13.63 -8.64
CA GLU A 92 2.15 14.33 -7.46
C GLU A 92 3.40 13.67 -6.85
N LEU A 93 3.47 12.34 -6.80
CA LEU A 93 4.66 11.66 -6.28
C LEU A 93 5.90 11.96 -7.13
N ALA A 94 5.76 12.09 -8.45
CA ALA A 94 6.90 12.42 -9.31
C ALA A 94 7.40 13.84 -9.05
N ASP A 95 6.49 14.79 -8.84
CA ASP A 95 6.84 16.16 -8.48
C ASP A 95 7.54 16.21 -7.11
N LEU A 96 7.07 15.43 -6.14
CA LEU A 96 7.65 15.33 -4.80
C LEU A 96 9.03 14.63 -4.79
N CYS A 97 9.27 13.69 -5.71
CA CYS A 97 10.55 12.97 -5.83
C CYS A 97 11.58 13.67 -6.72
N ALA A 98 11.21 14.73 -7.44
CA ALA A 98 12.11 15.45 -8.37
C ALA A 98 13.03 16.46 -7.67
N VAL A 99 12.99 16.54 -6.33
CA VAL A 99 13.77 17.46 -5.48
C VAL A 99 14.98 16.73 -4.92
#